data_AF-A0A1S1N3B2-F1
#
_entry.id   AF-A0A1S1N3B2-F1
#
_cell.length_a   1.000
_cell.length_b   1.000
_cell.length_c   1.000
_cell.angle_alpha   90.00
_cell.angle_beta   90.00
_cell.angle_gamma   90.00
#
_symmetry.space_group_name_H-M   'P 1'
#
loop_
_entity.id
_entity.type
_entity.pdbx_description
1 polymer ?
#
loop_
_entity_poly.entity_id
_entity_poly.type
_entity_poly.pdbx_seq_one_letter_code
_entity_poly.pdbx_strand_id
1 'polypeptide(L)'
;MYESSVDVAPRVRARERVVVHVDSPAARWIGALSLLSAAGWMILVITRDHENWQAAGRLGWSLTILAAVALIARGIFLGRPVTAAHASAAVLMLVAGLTAHVVYFDLLGDVLIAGSGLALMWPTGARPRPDDLPRVWELIKATRADPLAPFAMQALKCFHFSADGTAALAYRTRIGYAVVSGDPIGDEARFPELVADFAALCHSRGWRLVVLGCSERRLGLWSDPVLLGQSLRAVPIGRDVVIDVANFAMVGRKFRNLRQAVQRTRNFGVTTEVVAEQDLDQALLAELTEVLLASPSGARTERGFCMALDGALEGRYPGIQLIIARDAAGQIQGFHRYGIAGGGSDVSLDVPWRRRGAPNGIDERLSVDMINAAKEAGAQRLSLAFAAFPELFDTKQRSRLQGFFYLAIHLLDPLIALESLYRYLRKFHSSGDRRYALVSLTQLVPLLYVLLSLEFLPRRRRL
;
A
#
# COMPACT_ATOMS: atom_id res chain seq x y z
N MET A 1 -15.40 -42.67 2.74
CA MET A 1 -14.96 -42.46 4.14
C MET A 1 -14.18 -41.16 4.13
N TYR A 2 -14.84 -40.06 4.50
CA TYR A 2 -14.30 -38.70 4.47
C TYR A 2 -13.44 -38.52 5.73
N GLU A 3 -12.13 -38.44 5.59
CA GLU A 3 -11.27 -37.94 6.67
C GLU A 3 -11.26 -36.41 6.63
N SER A 4 -11.78 -35.83 7.70
CA SER A 4 -11.73 -34.40 7.98
C SER A 4 -10.28 -33.96 8.17
N SER A 5 -9.78 -33.10 7.29
CA SER A 5 -8.55 -32.36 7.54
C SER A 5 -8.80 -31.38 8.70
N VAL A 6 -8.32 -31.74 9.89
CA VAL A 6 -8.28 -30.84 11.04
C VAL A 6 -7.41 -29.65 10.68
N ASP A 7 -8.06 -28.49 10.63
CA ASP A 7 -7.44 -27.19 10.42
C ASP A 7 -6.45 -26.93 11.57
N VAL A 8 -5.15 -27.15 11.31
CA VAL A 8 -4.11 -26.87 12.29
C VAL A 8 -3.98 -25.35 12.36
N ALA A 9 -4.72 -24.75 13.29
CA ALA A 9 -4.55 -23.36 13.66
C ALA A 9 -3.05 -23.08 13.86
N PRO A 10 -2.47 -22.07 13.18
CA PRO A 10 -1.04 -21.82 13.26
C PRO A 10 -0.68 -21.55 14.73
N ARG A 11 0.22 -22.36 15.30
CA ARG A 11 0.74 -22.18 16.66
C ARG A 11 1.26 -20.74 16.79
N VAL A 12 0.49 -19.88 17.46
CA VAL A 12 0.91 -18.52 17.79
C VAL A 12 2.23 -18.65 18.54
N ARG A 13 3.32 -18.10 17.98
CA ARG A 13 4.64 -18.14 18.63
C ARG A 13 4.47 -17.59 20.04
N ALA A 14 5.13 -18.19 21.05
CA ALA A 14 4.98 -17.77 22.46
C ALA A 14 5.15 -16.24 22.66
N ARG A 15 5.97 -15.61 21.82
CA ARG A 15 6.23 -14.16 21.77
C ARG A 15 5.03 -13.31 21.31
N GLU A 16 4.13 -13.85 20.50
CA GLU A 16 2.95 -13.16 19.93
C GLU A 16 1.68 -13.40 20.76
N ARG A 17 1.76 -14.18 21.85
CA ARG A 17 0.65 -14.39 22.78
C ARG A 17 0.26 -13.05 23.40
N VAL A 18 -1.01 -12.69 23.26
CA VAL A 18 -1.60 -11.52 23.92
C VAL A 18 -1.70 -11.82 25.41
N VAL A 19 -1.10 -10.94 26.22
CA VAL A 19 -1.10 -11.03 27.68
C VAL A 19 -2.23 -10.18 28.25
N VAL A 20 -2.54 -9.04 27.62
CA VAL A 20 -3.61 -8.13 28.05
C VAL A 20 -4.36 -7.58 26.83
N HIS A 21 -5.70 -7.71 26.84
CA HIS A 21 -6.60 -6.94 25.99
C HIS A 21 -7.03 -5.67 26.73
N VAL A 22 -6.97 -4.53 26.04
CA VAL A 22 -7.25 -3.23 26.67
C VAL A 22 -8.48 -2.52 26.08
N ASP A 23 -9.30 -3.26 25.31
CA ASP A 23 -10.54 -2.77 24.70
C ASP A 23 -11.73 -2.77 25.67
N SER A 24 -11.52 -2.30 26.91
CA SER A 24 -12.62 -2.12 27.86
C SER A 24 -12.79 -0.64 28.23
N PRO A 25 -14.03 -0.16 28.41
CA PRO A 25 -14.30 1.19 28.92
C PRO A 25 -13.59 1.44 30.25
N ALA A 26 -13.55 0.43 31.12
CA ALA A 26 -12.87 0.48 32.41
C ALA A 26 -11.36 0.75 32.25
N ALA A 27 -10.69 0.06 31.33
CA ALA A 27 -9.27 0.29 31.09
C ALA A 27 -9.00 1.71 30.54
N ARG A 28 -9.87 2.23 29.67
CA ARG A 28 -9.78 3.62 29.19
C ARG A 28 -9.96 4.64 30.31
N TRP A 29 -10.90 4.42 31.23
CA TRP A 29 -11.07 5.26 32.43
C TRP A 29 -9.86 5.20 33.36
N ILE A 30 -9.30 4.01 33.61
CA ILE A 30 -8.09 3.84 34.43
C ILE A 30 -6.90 4.57 33.80
N GLY A 31 -6.73 4.44 32.47
CA GLY A 31 -5.68 5.16 31.74
C GLY A 31 -5.85 6.68 31.80
N ALA A 32 -7.08 7.19 31.63
CA ALA A 32 -7.38 8.62 31.73
C ALA A 32 -7.15 9.15 33.16
N LEU A 33 -7.58 8.42 34.18
CA LEU A 33 -7.37 8.78 35.58
C LEU A 33 -5.87 8.81 35.91
N SER A 34 -5.11 7.82 35.46
CA SER A 34 -3.66 7.73 35.66
C SER A 34 -2.94 8.92 35.01
N LEU A 35 -3.35 9.33 33.80
CA LEU A 35 -2.84 10.54 33.13
C LEU A 35 -3.16 11.81 33.92
N LEU A 36 -4.41 11.96 34.40
CA LEU A 36 -4.85 13.11 35.19
C LEU A 36 -4.09 13.21 36.52
N SER A 37 -3.89 12.07 37.21
CA SER A 37 -3.11 12.01 38.44
C SER A 37 -1.64 12.37 38.20
N ALA A 38 -1.01 11.86 37.14
CA ALA A 38 0.36 12.19 36.78
C ALA A 38 0.52 13.67 36.40
N ALA A 39 -0.44 14.24 35.66
CA ALA A 39 -0.44 15.65 35.31
C ALA A 39 -0.67 16.55 36.54
N GLY A 40 -1.58 16.16 37.45
CA GLY A 40 -1.81 16.85 38.71
C GLY A 40 -0.56 16.85 39.61
N TRP A 41 0.14 15.72 39.69
CA TRP A 41 1.42 15.62 40.40
C TRP A 41 2.48 16.56 39.79
N MET A 42 2.59 16.59 38.45
CA MET A 42 3.49 17.50 37.75
C MET A 42 3.22 18.97 38.10
N ILE A 43 1.95 19.38 38.09
CA ILE A 43 1.55 20.75 38.45
C ILE A 43 1.92 21.07 39.91
N LEU A 44 1.73 20.12 40.83
CA LEU A 44 2.12 20.29 42.24
C LEU A 44 3.63 20.46 42.41
N VAL A 45 4.45 19.71 41.66
CA VAL A 45 5.91 19.87 41.68
C VAL A 45 6.30 21.25 41.12
N ILE A 46 5.76 21.65 39.97
CA ILE A 46 6.07 22.97 39.36
C ILE A 46 5.67 24.14 40.28
N THR A 47 4.55 24.03 40.99
CA THR A 47 4.03 25.11 41.86
C THR A 47 4.73 25.18 43.22
N ARG A 48 5.26 24.06 43.75
CA ARG A 48 5.95 24.05 45.05
C ARG A 48 7.46 24.29 44.98
N ASP A 49 8.12 23.96 43.88
CA ASP A 49 9.58 23.80 43.83
C ASP A 49 10.29 24.99 43.14
N HIS A 50 9.72 26.20 43.25
CA HIS A 50 10.08 27.34 42.40
C HIS A 50 11.46 27.97 42.68
N GLU A 51 12.12 27.60 43.79
CA GLU A 51 13.32 28.29 44.32
C GLU A 51 14.56 27.38 44.44
N ASN A 52 14.39 26.06 44.56
CA ASN A 52 15.46 25.16 45.03
C ASN A 52 16.16 24.40 43.90
N TRP A 53 17.50 24.35 43.92
CA TRP A 53 18.34 23.62 42.93
C TRP A 53 18.08 22.09 42.88
N GLN A 54 17.56 21.49 43.95
CA GLN A 54 17.10 20.07 43.95
C GLN A 54 15.83 19.84 43.11
N ALA A 55 15.14 20.90 42.67
CA ALA A 55 13.94 20.81 41.84
C ALA A 55 14.23 20.31 40.42
N ALA A 56 15.41 20.59 39.87
CA ALA A 56 15.74 20.22 38.49
C ALA A 56 15.69 18.70 38.27
N GLY A 57 16.22 17.90 39.22
CA GLY A 57 16.14 16.45 39.17
C GLY A 57 14.72 15.90 39.35
N ARG A 58 13.94 16.46 40.30
CA ARG A 58 12.55 16.03 40.53
C ARG A 58 11.62 16.33 39.35
N LEU A 59 11.84 17.45 38.68
CA LEU A 59 11.10 17.82 37.46
C LEU A 59 11.42 16.87 36.30
N GLY A 60 12.70 16.52 36.08
CA GLY A 60 13.11 15.55 35.07
C GLY A 60 12.44 14.19 35.25
N TRP A 61 12.55 13.60 36.44
CA TRP A 61 11.91 12.32 36.77
C TRP A 61 10.38 12.35 36.63
N SER A 62 9.74 13.45 37.05
CA SER A 62 8.30 13.61 36.91
C SER A 62 7.90 13.69 35.43
N LEU A 63 8.71 14.34 34.57
CA LEU A 63 8.44 14.48 33.14
C LEU A 63 8.57 13.13 32.44
N THR A 64 9.58 12.35 32.82
CA THR A 64 9.81 10.99 32.34
C THR A 64 8.65 10.07 32.68
N ILE A 65 8.18 10.08 33.94
CA ILE A 65 7.02 9.29 34.36
C ILE A 65 5.75 9.73 33.63
N LEU A 66 5.52 11.05 33.53
CA LEU A 66 4.36 11.59 32.80
C LEU A 66 4.39 11.16 31.33
N ALA A 67 5.55 11.21 30.67
CA ALA A 67 5.72 10.77 29.30
C ALA A 67 5.43 9.27 29.15
N ALA A 68 5.96 8.42 30.03
CA ALA A 68 5.67 6.99 30.04
C ALA A 68 4.17 6.70 30.22
N VAL A 69 3.53 7.32 31.22
CA VAL A 69 2.10 7.18 31.49
C VAL A 69 1.26 7.67 30.32
N ALA A 70 1.64 8.80 29.69
CA ALA A 70 0.94 9.33 28.52
C ALA A 70 1.02 8.38 27.32
N LEU A 71 2.18 7.77 27.07
CA LEU A 71 2.36 6.79 26.01
C LEU A 71 1.55 5.52 26.27
N ILE A 72 1.52 5.05 27.53
CA ILE A 72 0.70 3.91 27.95
C ILE A 72 -0.78 4.23 27.76
N ALA A 73 -1.29 5.31 28.36
CA ALA A 73 -2.68 5.74 28.28
C ALA A 73 -3.13 5.93 26.81
N ARG A 74 -2.26 6.49 25.95
CA ARG A 74 -2.53 6.58 24.51
C ARG A 74 -2.68 5.20 23.87
N GLY A 75 -1.82 4.24 24.20
CA GLY A 75 -1.92 2.86 23.71
C GLY A 75 -3.22 2.17 24.12
N ILE A 76 -3.63 2.37 25.37
CA ILE A 76 -4.91 1.90 25.92
C ILE A 76 -6.09 2.50 25.16
N PHE A 77 -6.08 3.82 24.95
CA PHE A 77 -7.13 4.51 24.20
C PHE A 77 -7.24 4.01 22.76
N LEU A 78 -6.11 3.62 22.16
CA LEU A 78 -6.03 3.04 20.82
C LEU A 78 -6.37 1.54 20.78
N GLY A 79 -6.72 0.90 21.90
CA GLY A 79 -7.10 -0.51 21.93
C GLY A 79 -5.96 -1.49 21.65
N ARG A 80 -4.71 -1.07 21.90
CA ARG A 80 -3.55 -1.88 21.51
C ARG A 80 -3.38 -3.09 22.44
N PRO A 81 -3.34 -4.32 21.92
CA PRO A 81 -3.06 -5.49 22.74
C PRO A 81 -1.60 -5.51 23.17
N VAL A 82 -1.36 -5.89 24.43
CA VAL A 82 0.00 -6.07 24.97
C VAL A 82 0.39 -7.53 24.81
N THR A 83 1.44 -7.79 24.02
CA THR A 83 1.99 -9.13 23.81
C THR A 83 3.12 -9.41 24.79
N ALA A 84 3.50 -10.68 24.96
CA ALA A 84 4.67 -11.06 25.75
C ALA A 84 5.96 -10.37 25.26
N ALA A 85 6.09 -10.15 23.94
CA ALA A 85 7.18 -9.38 23.36
C ALA A 85 7.22 -7.92 23.84
N HIS A 86 6.06 -7.26 23.86
CA HIS A 86 5.94 -5.87 24.29
C HIS A 86 6.31 -5.73 25.77
N ALA A 87 5.75 -6.60 26.61
CA ALA A 87 6.06 -6.61 28.04
C ALA A 87 7.56 -6.83 28.29
N SER A 88 8.17 -7.82 27.62
CA SER A 88 9.60 -8.10 27.76
C SER A 88 10.47 -6.93 27.30
N ALA A 89 10.15 -6.31 26.16
CA ALA A 89 10.89 -5.16 25.65
C ALA A 89 10.75 -3.94 26.57
N ALA A 90 9.56 -3.68 27.09
CA ALA A 90 9.31 -2.59 28.03
C ALA A 90 10.09 -2.78 29.34
N VAL A 91 10.08 -4.00 29.91
CA VAL A 91 10.87 -4.32 31.11
C VAL A 91 12.36 -4.16 30.85
N LEU A 92 12.88 -4.65 29.73
CA LEU A 92 14.29 -4.49 29.37
C LEU A 92 14.68 -3.00 29.23
N MET A 93 13.85 -2.20 28.56
CA MET A 93 14.09 -0.76 28.44
C MET A 93 14.02 -0.05 29.79
N LEU A 94 13.06 -0.41 30.65
CA LEU A 94 12.93 0.16 31.98
C LEU A 94 14.16 -0.16 32.84
N VAL A 95 14.61 -1.43 32.87
CA VAL A 95 15.80 -1.85 33.62
C VAL A 95 17.06 -1.18 33.08
N ALA A 96 17.22 -1.10 31.76
CA ALA A 96 18.33 -0.41 31.13
C ALA A 96 18.34 1.09 31.47
N GLY A 97 17.16 1.73 31.47
CA GLY A 97 17.00 3.13 31.83
C GLY A 97 17.34 3.41 33.30
N LEU A 98 16.86 2.58 34.22
CA LEU A 98 17.23 2.66 35.64
C LEU A 98 18.73 2.46 35.85
N THR A 99 19.34 1.51 35.13
CA THR A 99 20.78 1.27 35.18
C THR A 99 21.56 2.48 34.65
N ALA A 100 21.10 3.12 33.58
CA ALA A 100 21.73 4.33 33.03
C ALA A 100 21.74 5.49 34.04
N HIS A 101 20.66 5.69 34.82
CA HIS A 101 20.67 6.66 35.92
C HIS A 101 21.70 6.31 37.00
N VAL A 102 21.82 5.03 37.36
CA VAL A 102 22.83 4.58 38.36
C VAL A 102 24.25 4.85 37.88
N VAL A 103 24.51 4.81 36.57
CA VAL A 103 25.83 5.06 35.97
C VAL A 103 25.96 6.51 35.45
N TYR A 104 25.14 7.45 35.94
CA TYR A 104 25.21 8.89 35.64
C TYR A 104 24.94 9.30 34.18
N PHE A 105 24.19 8.48 33.42
CA PHE A 105 23.69 8.81 32.08
C PHE A 105 22.21 9.22 32.13
N ASP A 106 21.89 10.29 32.86
CA ASP A 106 20.50 10.65 33.19
C ASP A 106 19.58 10.84 31.98
N LEU A 107 20.03 11.59 30.95
CA LEU A 107 19.22 11.82 29.75
C LEU A 107 18.89 10.51 29.01
N LEU A 108 19.85 9.58 28.95
CA LEU A 108 19.63 8.28 28.32
C LEU A 108 18.67 7.42 29.18
N GLY A 109 18.82 7.49 30.51
CA GLY A 109 17.92 6.85 31.48
C GLY A 109 16.48 7.31 31.29
N ASP A 110 16.27 8.62 31.27
CA ASP A 110 14.96 9.25 31.07
C ASP A 110 14.31 8.82 29.75
N VAL A 111 15.06 8.85 28.64
CA VAL A 111 14.57 8.42 27.32
C VAL A 111 14.19 6.94 27.30
N LEU A 112 14.96 6.07 27.95
CA LEU A 112 14.69 4.63 28.01
C LEU A 112 13.46 4.32 28.89
N ILE A 113 13.32 5.00 30.04
CA ILE A 113 12.17 4.84 30.94
C ILE A 113 10.90 5.35 30.24
N ALA A 114 10.92 6.57 29.67
CA ALA A 114 9.79 7.08 28.89
C ALA A 114 9.47 6.16 27.70
N GLY A 115 10.50 5.70 27.00
CA GLY A 115 10.41 4.78 25.86
C GLY A 115 9.83 3.41 26.21
N SER A 116 9.94 2.96 27.46
CA SER A 116 9.32 1.70 27.91
C SER A 116 7.79 1.70 27.74
N GLY A 117 7.14 2.85 27.95
CA GLY A 117 5.70 3.01 27.71
C GLY A 117 5.33 2.86 26.23
N LEU A 118 6.17 3.40 25.33
CA LEU A 118 6.02 3.23 23.88
C LEU A 118 6.26 1.78 23.44
N ALA A 119 7.27 1.12 24.02
CA ALA A 119 7.57 -0.29 23.74
C ALA A 119 6.45 -1.23 24.20
N LEU A 120 5.86 -0.95 25.37
CA LEU A 120 4.73 -1.71 25.92
C LEU A 120 3.49 -1.61 25.01
N MET A 121 3.25 -0.41 24.47
CA MET A 121 2.11 -0.09 23.62
C MET A 121 2.46 -0.03 22.14
N TRP A 122 3.53 -0.69 21.73
CA TRP A 122 3.94 -0.72 20.33
C TRP A 122 2.86 -1.42 19.49
N PRO A 123 2.49 -0.90 18.30
CA PRO A 123 1.43 -1.51 17.52
C PRO A 123 1.84 -2.88 17.00
N THR A 124 0.95 -3.86 17.13
CA THR A 124 1.13 -5.17 16.48
C THR A 124 1.00 -5.02 14.96
N GLY A 125 1.67 -5.90 14.20
CA GLY A 125 1.54 -5.99 12.76
C GLY A 125 1.02 -7.35 12.31
N ALA A 126 0.45 -7.41 11.12
CA ALA A 126 0.20 -8.64 10.38
C ALA A 126 1.42 -8.99 9.53
N ARG A 127 1.62 -10.29 9.29
CA ARG A 127 2.67 -10.79 8.39
C ARG A 127 2.03 -11.43 7.16
N PRO A 128 2.53 -11.13 5.95
CA PRO A 128 2.11 -11.82 4.74
C PRO A 128 2.32 -13.33 4.85
N ARG A 129 1.43 -14.09 4.24
CA ARG A 129 1.53 -15.54 4.11
C ARG A 129 1.59 -15.87 2.62
N PRO A 130 2.77 -16.24 2.07
CA PRO A 130 2.92 -16.56 0.66
C PRO A 130 1.97 -17.67 0.18
N ASP A 131 1.63 -18.61 1.07
CA ASP A 131 0.75 -19.74 0.80
C ASP A 131 -0.70 -19.34 0.47
N ASP A 132 -1.09 -18.09 0.75
CA ASP A 132 -2.43 -17.57 0.41
C ASP A 132 -2.56 -17.23 -1.10
N LEU A 133 -1.44 -17.10 -1.83
CA LEU A 133 -1.43 -16.61 -3.21
C LEU A 133 -2.31 -17.44 -4.17
N PRO A 134 -2.28 -18.80 -4.17
CA PRO A 134 -3.14 -19.58 -5.05
C PRO A 134 -4.63 -19.32 -4.81
N ARG A 135 -5.04 -19.18 -3.55
CA ARG A 135 -6.43 -18.85 -3.19
C ARG A 135 -6.81 -17.45 -3.66
N VAL A 136 -5.93 -16.47 -3.44
CA VAL A 136 -6.12 -15.08 -3.90
C VAL A 136 -6.26 -15.03 -5.42
N TRP A 137 -5.48 -15.83 -6.15
CA TRP A 137 -5.56 -15.91 -7.59
C TRP A 137 -6.94 -16.40 -8.09
N GLU A 138 -7.52 -17.42 -7.45
CA GLU A 138 -8.88 -17.86 -7.79
C GLU A 138 -9.91 -16.74 -7.61
N LEU A 139 -9.77 -15.93 -6.55
CA LEU A 139 -10.64 -14.78 -6.32
C LEU A 139 -10.45 -13.68 -7.38
N ILE A 140 -9.22 -13.44 -7.82
CA ILE A 140 -8.93 -12.46 -8.89
C ILE A 140 -9.54 -12.91 -10.22
N LYS A 141 -9.48 -14.21 -10.54
CA LYS A 141 -10.16 -14.76 -11.72
C LYS A 141 -11.68 -14.59 -11.64
N ALA A 142 -12.27 -14.70 -10.45
CA ALA A 142 -13.70 -14.52 -10.24
C ALA A 142 -14.14 -13.04 -10.20
N THR A 143 -13.22 -12.11 -9.89
CA THR A 143 -13.50 -10.68 -9.74
C THR A 143 -13.84 -10.06 -11.09
N ARG A 144 -14.92 -9.26 -11.15
CA ARG A 144 -15.40 -8.66 -12.39
C ARG A 144 -15.25 -7.14 -12.40
N ALA A 145 -14.92 -6.59 -13.56
CA ALA A 145 -14.88 -5.15 -13.79
C ALA A 145 -14.00 -4.40 -12.79
N ASP A 146 -12.90 -5.02 -12.34
CA ASP A 146 -11.83 -4.32 -11.63
C ASP A 146 -10.48 -4.66 -12.26
N PRO A 147 -9.99 -3.82 -13.18
CA PRO A 147 -8.68 -4.06 -13.77
C PRO A 147 -7.57 -4.04 -12.72
N LEU A 148 -7.76 -3.39 -11.57
CA LEU A 148 -6.70 -3.28 -10.55
C LEU A 148 -6.65 -4.48 -9.59
N ALA A 149 -7.57 -5.45 -9.71
CA ALA A 149 -7.59 -6.67 -8.89
C ALA A 149 -6.27 -7.47 -8.88
N PRO A 150 -5.50 -7.61 -9.99
CA PRO A 150 -4.24 -8.35 -9.99
C PRO A 150 -3.22 -7.81 -8.98
N PHE A 151 -3.25 -6.49 -8.71
CA PHE A 151 -2.33 -5.87 -7.76
C PHE A 151 -2.51 -6.39 -6.33
N ALA A 152 -3.65 -7.00 -5.98
CA ALA A 152 -3.86 -7.65 -4.69
C ALA A 152 -2.79 -8.72 -4.38
N MET A 153 -2.19 -9.36 -5.41
CA MET A 153 -1.20 -10.43 -5.25
C MET A 153 0.16 -9.98 -4.68
N GLN A 154 0.43 -8.68 -4.61
CA GLN A 154 1.73 -8.17 -4.17
C GLN A 154 2.19 -8.81 -2.85
N ALA A 155 3.44 -9.29 -2.78
CA ALA A 155 3.86 -10.20 -1.72
C ALA A 155 3.94 -9.58 -0.32
N LEU A 156 3.91 -8.25 -0.23
CA LEU A 156 3.92 -7.53 1.04
C LEU A 156 2.52 -7.34 1.64
N LYS A 157 1.48 -7.86 0.99
CA LYS A 157 0.08 -7.80 1.45
C LYS A 157 -0.29 -9.04 2.27
N CYS A 158 -1.12 -8.80 3.27
CA CYS A 158 -1.86 -9.82 4.01
C CYS A 158 -3.28 -9.87 3.44
N PHE A 159 -3.98 -10.96 3.68
CA PHE A 159 -5.34 -11.16 3.21
C PHE A 159 -6.27 -11.41 4.38
N HIS A 160 -7.44 -10.79 4.34
CA HIS A 160 -8.57 -11.13 5.20
C HIS A 160 -9.66 -11.71 4.32
N PHE A 161 -10.05 -12.96 4.58
CA PHE A 161 -11.01 -13.70 3.77
C PHE A 161 -12.39 -13.70 4.43
N SER A 162 -13.44 -13.79 3.62
CA SER A 162 -14.79 -14.10 4.12
C SER A 162 -14.81 -15.50 4.74
N ALA A 163 -15.81 -15.76 5.59
CA ALA A 163 -15.95 -17.04 6.27
C ALA A 163 -16.07 -18.23 5.29
N ASP A 164 -16.79 -18.04 4.18
CA ASP A 164 -16.92 -19.02 3.08
C ASP A 164 -15.72 -19.04 2.12
N GLY A 165 -14.83 -18.07 2.26
CA GLY A 165 -13.61 -17.94 1.48
C GLY A 165 -13.76 -17.50 0.04
N THR A 166 -14.94 -17.01 -0.34
CA THR A 166 -15.27 -16.57 -1.71
C THR A 166 -14.94 -15.10 -1.97
N ALA A 167 -14.54 -14.34 -0.95
CA ALA A 167 -14.08 -12.96 -1.07
C ALA A 167 -12.88 -12.66 -0.15
N ALA A 168 -12.09 -11.64 -0.50
CA ALA A 168 -10.95 -11.21 0.31
C ALA A 168 -10.65 -9.72 0.19
N LEU A 169 -10.06 -9.18 1.26
CA LEU A 169 -9.44 -7.86 1.33
C LEU A 169 -7.92 -8.02 1.37
N ALA A 170 -7.22 -7.36 0.46
CA ALA A 170 -5.76 -7.25 0.51
C ALA A 170 -5.37 -6.01 1.32
N TYR A 171 -4.54 -6.17 2.35
CA TYR A 171 -4.16 -5.08 3.24
C TYR A 171 -2.72 -5.21 3.73
N ARG A 172 -2.18 -4.14 4.31
CA ARG A 172 -0.89 -4.19 5.00
C ARG A 172 -0.94 -3.34 6.26
N THR A 173 -0.32 -3.85 7.32
CA THR A 173 -0.23 -3.13 8.59
C THR A 173 1.07 -2.34 8.67
N ARG A 174 0.99 -1.09 9.13
CA ARG A 174 2.18 -0.28 9.41
C ARG A 174 1.90 0.72 10.52
N ILE A 175 2.69 0.69 11.59
CA ILE A 175 2.64 1.64 12.71
C ILE A 175 1.20 1.81 13.27
N GLY A 176 0.47 0.71 13.41
CA GLY A 176 -0.90 0.71 13.96
C GLY A 176 -1.98 1.15 12.98
N TYR A 177 -1.67 1.23 11.68
CA TYR A 177 -2.66 1.38 10.62
C TYR A 177 -2.80 0.06 9.86
N ALA A 178 -4.03 -0.29 9.50
CA ALA A 178 -4.32 -1.34 8.54
C ALA A 178 -4.77 -0.65 7.23
N VAL A 179 -3.89 -0.67 6.23
CA VAL A 179 -4.13 -0.03 4.95
C VAL A 179 -4.62 -1.07 3.96
N VAL A 180 -5.89 -1.02 3.61
CA VAL A 180 -6.50 -1.80 2.53
C VAL A 180 -6.01 -1.25 1.18
N SER A 181 -5.67 -2.16 0.28
CA SER A 181 -5.17 -1.87 -1.06
C SER A 181 -6.25 -2.18 -2.09
N GLY A 182 -6.93 -1.16 -2.58
CA GLY A 182 -7.96 -1.27 -3.60
C GLY A 182 -9.31 -1.74 -3.05
N ASP A 183 -10.12 -2.28 -3.94
CA ASP A 183 -11.42 -2.87 -3.60
C ASP A 183 -11.27 -4.33 -3.11
N PRO A 184 -12.27 -4.90 -2.43
CA PRO A 184 -12.31 -6.34 -2.18
C PRO A 184 -12.36 -7.14 -3.50
N ILE A 185 -11.80 -8.35 -3.48
CA ILE A 185 -11.77 -9.29 -4.60
C ILE A 185 -12.68 -10.51 -4.32
N GLY A 186 -13.21 -11.14 -5.37
CA GLY A 186 -14.08 -12.31 -5.28
C GLY A 186 -15.57 -11.98 -5.40
N ASP A 187 -16.42 -12.67 -4.62
CA ASP A 187 -17.87 -12.52 -4.64
C ASP A 187 -18.33 -11.22 -3.98
N GLU A 188 -18.93 -10.33 -4.78
CA GLU A 188 -19.41 -9.02 -4.33
C GLU A 188 -20.50 -9.09 -3.26
N ALA A 189 -21.30 -10.17 -3.25
CA ALA A 189 -22.36 -10.36 -2.26
C ALA A 189 -21.81 -10.46 -0.84
N ARG A 190 -20.55 -10.87 -0.67
CA ARG A 190 -19.86 -11.01 0.62
C ARG A 190 -19.14 -9.75 1.08
N PHE A 191 -19.01 -8.73 0.22
CA PHE A 191 -18.20 -7.55 0.55
C PHE A 191 -18.68 -6.78 1.79
N PRO A 192 -19.99 -6.56 2.03
CA PRO A 192 -20.44 -5.87 3.23
C PRO A 192 -20.06 -6.59 4.53
N GLU A 193 -20.27 -7.91 4.58
CA GLU A 193 -19.90 -8.76 5.72
C GLU A 193 -18.38 -8.77 5.93
N LEU A 194 -17.61 -8.95 4.85
CA LEU A 194 -16.16 -8.94 4.86
C LEU A 194 -15.57 -7.63 5.40
N VAL A 195 -16.16 -6.48 5.05
CA VAL A 195 -15.74 -5.16 5.54
C VAL A 195 -16.04 -5.02 7.03
N ALA A 196 -17.20 -5.49 7.49
CA ALA A 196 -17.57 -5.49 8.91
C ALA A 196 -16.61 -6.36 9.74
N ASP A 197 -16.33 -7.58 9.28
CA ASP A 197 -15.41 -8.50 9.94
C ASP A 197 -13.99 -7.94 9.99
N PHE A 198 -13.54 -7.30 8.90
CA PHE A 198 -12.24 -6.66 8.87
C PHE A 198 -12.15 -5.44 9.79
N ALA A 199 -13.22 -4.65 9.90
CA ALA A 199 -13.30 -3.54 10.85
C ALA A 199 -13.23 -4.04 12.30
N ALA A 200 -13.94 -5.12 12.63
CA ALA A 200 -13.87 -5.78 13.93
C ALA A 200 -12.45 -6.31 14.23
N LEU A 201 -11.80 -6.92 13.24
CA LEU A 201 -10.40 -7.32 13.35
C LEU A 201 -9.49 -6.12 13.64
N CYS A 202 -9.66 -5.02 12.91
CA CYS A 202 -8.89 -3.80 13.14
C CYS A 202 -9.09 -3.27 14.57
N HIS A 203 -10.33 -3.25 15.06
CA HIS A 203 -10.64 -2.86 16.43
C HIS A 203 -9.91 -3.72 17.45
N SER A 204 -10.02 -5.05 17.35
CA SER A 204 -9.39 -6.01 18.29
C SER A 204 -7.86 -5.94 18.35
N ARG A 205 -7.23 -5.37 17.32
CA ARG A 205 -5.78 -5.21 17.18
C ARG A 205 -5.30 -3.80 17.49
N GLY A 206 -6.21 -2.86 17.78
CA GLY A 206 -5.91 -1.44 17.91
C GLY A 206 -5.37 -0.82 16.62
N TRP A 207 -5.78 -1.35 15.46
CA TRP A 207 -5.45 -0.81 14.15
C TRP A 207 -6.48 0.23 13.72
N ARG A 208 -6.02 1.35 13.19
CA ARG A 208 -6.89 2.34 12.55
C ARG A 208 -6.94 2.09 11.06
N LEU A 209 -8.14 1.77 10.58
CA LEU A 209 -8.41 1.35 9.21
C LEU A 209 -8.25 2.51 8.22
N VAL A 210 -7.67 2.22 7.06
CA VAL A 210 -7.50 3.14 5.93
C VAL A 210 -7.72 2.35 4.65
N VAL A 211 -8.34 2.97 3.66
CA VAL A 211 -8.47 2.37 2.33
C VAL A 211 -7.75 3.25 1.32
N LEU A 212 -6.84 2.67 0.55
CA LEU A 212 -6.12 3.36 -0.52
C LEU A 212 -6.55 2.76 -1.85
N GLY A 213 -6.97 3.58 -2.81
CA GLY A 213 -7.33 3.10 -4.15
C GLY A 213 -8.75 2.55 -4.29
N CYS A 214 -9.65 2.88 -3.36
CA CYS A 214 -11.06 2.51 -3.43
C CYS A 214 -11.70 3.06 -4.71
N SER A 215 -12.43 2.22 -5.45
CA SER A 215 -13.23 2.71 -6.58
C SER A 215 -14.42 3.55 -6.12
N GLU A 216 -14.91 4.39 -7.02
CA GLU A 216 -16.12 5.17 -6.81
C GLU A 216 -17.34 4.30 -6.49
N ARG A 217 -17.50 3.17 -7.20
CA ARG A 217 -18.62 2.22 -7.00
C ARG A 217 -18.61 1.54 -5.62
N ARG A 218 -17.46 1.46 -4.93
CA ARG A 218 -17.32 0.80 -3.62
C ARG A 218 -17.27 1.75 -2.43
N LEU A 219 -17.38 3.06 -2.65
CA LEU A 219 -17.39 4.03 -1.55
C LEU A 219 -18.46 3.72 -0.48
N GLY A 220 -19.62 3.21 -0.91
CA GLY A 220 -20.72 2.85 -0.02
C GLY A 220 -20.36 1.82 1.05
N LEU A 221 -19.44 0.88 0.74
CA LEU A 221 -18.99 -0.15 1.70
C LEU A 221 -18.31 0.44 2.93
N TRP A 222 -17.76 1.65 2.82
CA TRP A 222 -16.92 2.27 3.83
C TRP A 222 -17.56 3.52 4.46
N SER A 223 -18.88 3.68 4.29
CA SER A 223 -19.58 4.90 4.66
C SER A 223 -20.16 4.90 6.08
N ASP A 224 -20.46 3.72 6.64
CA ASP A 224 -21.09 3.58 7.96
C ASP A 224 -20.06 3.71 9.10
N PRO A 225 -20.06 4.81 9.88
CA PRO A 225 -19.10 5.01 10.95
C PRO A 225 -19.33 4.08 12.15
N VAL A 226 -20.55 3.57 12.35
CA VAL A 226 -20.89 2.68 13.46
C VAL A 226 -20.28 1.31 13.20
N LEU A 227 -20.47 0.78 11.99
CA LEU A 227 -19.88 -0.48 11.54
C LEU A 227 -18.35 -0.41 11.55
N LEU A 228 -17.76 0.69 11.08
CA LEU A 228 -16.30 0.84 11.01
C LEU A 228 -15.66 1.21 12.36
N GLY A 229 -16.43 1.68 13.35
CA GLY A 229 -15.93 2.26 14.59
C GLY A 229 -15.17 3.58 14.42
N GLN A 230 -15.23 4.19 13.22
CA GLN A 230 -14.58 5.45 12.88
C GLN A 230 -15.20 6.07 11.63
N SER A 231 -15.13 7.41 11.52
CA SER A 231 -15.51 8.11 10.29
C SER A 231 -14.34 8.18 9.31
N LEU A 232 -14.59 7.72 8.08
CA LEU A 232 -13.67 7.84 6.95
C LEU A 232 -14.16 8.91 5.98
N ARG A 233 -13.24 9.74 5.50
CA ARG A 233 -13.52 10.74 4.47
C ARG A 233 -12.89 10.31 3.15
N ALA A 234 -13.69 10.30 2.10
CA ALA A 234 -13.22 10.05 0.74
C ALA A 234 -12.46 11.26 0.20
N VAL A 235 -11.18 11.06 -0.14
CA VAL A 235 -10.33 12.03 -0.80
C VAL A 235 -9.99 11.49 -2.19
N PRO A 236 -10.40 12.15 -3.28
CA PRO A 236 -10.05 11.70 -4.63
C PRO A 236 -8.53 11.81 -4.80
N ILE A 237 -7.90 10.71 -5.21
CA ILE A 237 -6.44 10.66 -5.41
C ILE A 237 -6.06 10.68 -6.89
N GLY A 238 -6.99 10.38 -7.79
CA GLY A 238 -6.75 10.32 -9.22
C GLY A 238 -7.79 9.50 -9.95
N ARG A 239 -7.45 9.10 -11.18
CA ARG A 239 -8.31 8.30 -12.05
C ARG A 239 -7.53 7.13 -12.62
N ASP A 240 -8.21 6.02 -12.78
CA ASP A 240 -7.69 4.91 -13.57
C ASP A 240 -7.84 5.26 -15.07
N VAL A 241 -6.89 4.87 -15.92
CA VAL A 241 -6.97 5.08 -17.38
C VAL A 241 -7.30 3.75 -18.03
N VAL A 242 -8.59 3.48 -18.12
CA VAL A 242 -9.15 2.21 -18.62
C VAL A 242 -9.63 2.37 -20.04
N ILE A 243 -9.09 1.55 -20.93
CA ILE A 243 -9.48 1.46 -22.34
C ILE A 243 -10.57 0.40 -22.47
N ASP A 244 -11.67 0.78 -23.13
CA ASP A 244 -12.65 -0.18 -23.66
C ASP A 244 -12.02 -0.88 -24.87
N VAL A 245 -11.59 -2.13 -24.65
CA VAL A 245 -10.81 -2.91 -25.63
C VAL A 245 -11.66 -3.25 -26.85
N ALA A 246 -12.93 -3.58 -26.65
CA ALA A 246 -13.83 -3.97 -27.73
C ALA A 246 -14.00 -2.83 -28.74
N ASN A 247 -14.21 -1.61 -28.22
CA ASN A 247 -14.48 -0.42 -29.02
C ASN A 247 -13.23 0.41 -29.35
N PHE A 248 -12.03 0.00 -28.90
CA PHE A 248 -10.82 0.75 -29.18
C PHE A 248 -10.50 0.74 -30.68
N ALA A 249 -10.46 1.94 -31.26
CA ALA A 249 -10.01 2.17 -32.62
C ALA A 249 -9.25 3.51 -32.69
N MET A 250 -8.07 3.50 -33.31
CA MET A 250 -7.23 4.70 -33.47
C MET A 250 -7.73 5.63 -34.59
N VAL A 251 -9.03 5.95 -34.63
CA VAL A 251 -9.67 6.71 -35.71
C VAL A 251 -9.75 8.21 -35.40
N GLY A 252 -9.55 9.05 -36.42
CA GLY A 252 -9.70 10.50 -36.30
C GLY A 252 -8.43 11.26 -35.89
N ARG A 253 -8.55 12.58 -35.74
CA ARG A 253 -7.40 13.50 -35.52
C ARG A 253 -6.76 13.33 -34.15
N LYS A 254 -7.54 13.00 -33.11
CA LYS A 254 -7.05 12.91 -31.72
C LYS A 254 -5.98 11.83 -31.52
N PHE A 255 -6.05 10.73 -32.27
CA PHE A 255 -5.07 9.64 -32.23
C PHE A 255 -3.87 9.81 -33.19
N ARG A 256 -3.70 10.98 -33.84
CA ARG A 256 -2.61 11.21 -34.80
C ARG A 256 -1.24 10.90 -34.20
N ASN A 257 -0.95 11.39 -33.00
CA ASN A 257 0.33 11.18 -32.34
C ASN A 257 0.57 9.70 -32.01
N LEU A 258 -0.48 8.99 -31.56
CA LEU A 258 -0.41 7.57 -31.27
C LEU A 258 -0.12 6.75 -32.54
N ARG A 259 -0.85 7.01 -33.63
CA ARG A 259 -0.60 6.36 -34.93
C ARG A 259 0.80 6.65 -35.47
N GLN A 260 1.29 7.88 -35.32
CA GLN A 260 2.64 8.24 -35.76
C GLN A 260 3.72 7.53 -34.95
N ALA A 261 3.53 7.36 -33.64
CA ALA A 261 4.45 6.59 -32.79
C ALA A 261 4.49 5.11 -33.21
N VAL A 262 3.32 4.50 -33.42
CA VAL A 262 3.19 3.11 -33.90
C VAL A 262 3.81 2.95 -35.30
N GLN A 263 3.52 3.85 -36.24
CA GLN A 263 4.08 3.74 -37.60
C GLN A 263 5.60 3.94 -37.60
N ARG A 264 6.12 4.82 -36.75
CA ARG A 264 7.57 5.04 -36.63
C ARG A 264 8.29 3.78 -36.16
N THR A 265 7.78 3.09 -35.16
CA THR A 265 8.40 1.83 -34.68
C THR A 265 8.30 0.73 -35.74
N ARG A 266 7.21 0.65 -36.52
CA ARG A 266 7.13 -0.24 -37.69
C ARG A 266 8.20 0.06 -38.73
N ASN A 267 8.42 1.34 -39.05
CA ASN A 267 9.45 1.75 -40.01
C ASN A 267 10.88 1.45 -39.51
N PHE A 268 11.09 1.41 -38.18
CA PHE A 268 12.33 0.95 -37.56
C PHE A 268 12.47 -0.59 -37.49
N GLY A 269 11.52 -1.34 -38.05
CA GLY A 269 11.54 -2.80 -38.06
C GLY A 269 11.22 -3.44 -36.70
N VAL A 270 10.55 -2.70 -35.80
CA VAL A 270 10.21 -3.24 -34.47
C VAL A 270 9.09 -4.28 -34.57
N THR A 271 9.37 -5.48 -34.06
CA THR A 271 8.43 -6.59 -33.88
C THR A 271 8.03 -6.72 -32.42
N THR A 272 6.88 -7.34 -32.16
CA THR A 272 6.35 -7.53 -30.81
C THR A 272 5.86 -8.96 -30.61
N GLU A 273 6.06 -9.49 -29.41
CA GLU A 273 5.56 -10.81 -29.00
C GLU A 273 4.96 -10.74 -27.59
N VAL A 274 3.90 -11.52 -27.34
CA VAL A 274 3.29 -11.68 -26.03
C VAL A 274 3.64 -13.05 -25.48
N VAL A 275 4.17 -13.11 -24.27
CA VAL A 275 4.57 -14.34 -23.58
C VAL A 275 4.10 -14.31 -22.13
N ALA A 276 3.80 -15.47 -21.54
CA ALA A 276 3.54 -15.55 -20.11
C ALA A 276 4.85 -15.42 -19.32
N GLU A 277 4.85 -14.68 -18.21
CA GLU A 277 6.05 -14.52 -17.37
C GLU A 277 6.55 -15.85 -16.77
N GLN A 278 5.64 -16.81 -16.58
CA GLN A 278 5.96 -18.12 -16.02
C GLN A 278 6.58 -19.08 -17.04
N ASP A 279 6.47 -18.77 -18.34
CA ASP A 279 6.94 -19.61 -19.45
C ASP A 279 8.27 -19.10 -20.03
N LEU A 280 8.92 -18.13 -19.37
CA LEU A 280 10.21 -17.59 -19.83
C LEU A 280 11.32 -18.63 -19.71
N ASP A 281 12.01 -18.88 -20.81
CA ASP A 281 13.26 -19.63 -20.78
C ASP A 281 14.42 -18.78 -20.19
N GLN A 282 15.53 -19.44 -19.87
CA GLN A 282 16.67 -18.77 -19.23
C GLN A 282 17.33 -17.72 -20.13
N ALA A 283 17.29 -17.90 -21.46
CA ALA A 283 17.93 -16.97 -22.40
C ALA A 283 17.13 -15.67 -22.51
N LEU A 284 15.81 -15.80 -22.67
CA LEU A 284 14.88 -14.69 -22.71
C LEU A 284 14.84 -13.95 -21.37
N LEU A 285 14.85 -14.67 -20.25
CA LEU A 285 14.93 -14.10 -18.92
C LEU A 285 16.21 -13.25 -18.74
N ALA A 286 17.35 -13.76 -19.20
CA ALA A 286 18.62 -13.02 -19.13
C ALA A 286 18.57 -11.73 -19.97
N GLU A 287 18.07 -11.79 -21.20
CA GLU A 287 17.94 -10.62 -22.07
C GLU A 287 16.99 -9.56 -21.49
N LEU A 288 15.84 -9.98 -20.94
CA LEU A 288 14.89 -9.08 -20.27
C LEU A 288 15.48 -8.47 -19.00
N THR A 289 16.28 -9.24 -18.25
CA THR A 289 16.98 -8.75 -17.06
C THR A 289 17.99 -7.66 -17.43
N GLU A 290 18.73 -7.80 -18.53
CA GLU A 290 19.61 -6.74 -19.02
C GLU A 290 18.85 -5.45 -19.36
N VAL A 291 17.69 -5.57 -20.03
CA VAL A 291 16.83 -4.42 -20.38
C VAL A 291 16.39 -3.69 -19.11
N LEU A 292 15.98 -4.44 -18.10
CA LEU A 292 15.55 -3.94 -16.80
C LEU A 292 16.69 -3.22 -16.07
N LEU A 293 17.89 -3.80 -16.04
CA LEU A 293 19.09 -3.22 -15.43
C LEU A 293 19.58 -1.97 -16.18
N ALA A 294 19.44 -1.92 -17.51
CA ALA A 294 19.79 -0.78 -18.33
C ALA A 294 18.75 0.36 -18.25
N SER A 295 17.53 0.07 -17.79
CA SER A 295 16.45 1.05 -17.69
C SER A 295 16.77 2.13 -16.64
N PRO A 296 16.58 3.43 -16.96
CA PRO A 296 16.77 4.53 -16.03
C PRO A 296 15.93 4.40 -14.74
N SER A 297 14.79 3.71 -14.82
CA SER A 297 13.80 3.64 -13.75
C SER A 297 13.90 2.39 -12.85
N GLY A 298 14.78 1.42 -13.17
CA GLY A 298 14.55 0.03 -12.72
C GLY A 298 15.71 -0.74 -12.09
N ALA A 299 16.95 -0.27 -12.13
CA ALA A 299 18.09 -1.18 -12.00
C ALA A 299 18.28 -1.87 -10.61
N ARG A 300 17.81 -1.30 -9.50
CA ARG A 300 18.16 -1.82 -8.15
C ARG A 300 17.06 -1.81 -7.11
N THR A 301 15.98 -1.09 -7.35
CA THR A 301 14.93 -0.89 -6.36
C THR A 301 13.54 -1.07 -6.93
N GLU A 302 12.64 -1.55 -6.10
CA GLU A 302 11.23 -1.60 -6.43
C GLU A 302 10.42 -0.72 -5.48
N ARG A 303 9.26 -0.26 -5.93
CA ARG A 303 8.33 0.60 -5.20
C ARG A 303 6.90 0.14 -5.44
N GLY A 304 5.97 0.81 -4.79
CA GLY A 304 4.54 0.62 -4.96
C GLY A 304 3.95 -0.31 -3.91
N PHE A 305 2.66 -0.09 -3.64
CA PHE A 305 1.84 -0.89 -2.76
C PHE A 305 0.48 -1.17 -3.41
N CYS A 306 -0.35 -0.15 -3.65
CA CYS A 306 -1.72 -0.36 -4.10
C CYS A 306 -1.83 -0.71 -5.59
N MET A 307 -1.01 -0.08 -6.43
CA MET A 307 -1.16 -0.09 -7.90
C MET A 307 0.09 -0.60 -8.63
N ALA A 308 0.88 -1.45 -7.98
CA ALA A 308 2.06 -2.05 -8.59
C ALA A 308 2.36 -3.42 -7.95
N LEU A 309 2.84 -4.36 -8.75
CA LEU A 309 3.38 -5.62 -8.29
C LEU A 309 4.87 -5.49 -7.96
N ASP A 310 5.39 -6.48 -7.23
CA ASP A 310 6.82 -6.69 -7.02
C ASP A 310 7.34 -7.85 -7.88
N GLY A 311 8.65 -8.13 -7.77
CA GLY A 311 9.27 -9.33 -8.32
C GLY A 311 9.07 -9.49 -9.82
N ALA A 312 9.33 -8.44 -10.60
CA ALA A 312 9.26 -8.54 -12.05
C ALA A 312 10.31 -9.53 -12.57
N LEU A 313 9.89 -10.40 -13.48
CA LEU A 313 10.66 -11.50 -14.05
C LEU A 313 10.97 -12.67 -13.08
N GLU A 314 10.36 -12.70 -11.90
CA GLU A 314 10.52 -13.83 -10.96
C GLU A 314 9.56 -15.01 -11.24
N GLY A 315 8.58 -14.85 -12.15
CA GLY A 315 7.57 -15.88 -12.43
C GLY A 315 6.65 -16.21 -11.24
N ARG A 316 6.67 -15.37 -10.19
CA ARG A 316 5.97 -15.62 -8.92
C ARG A 316 4.45 -15.57 -9.05
N TYR A 317 3.94 -14.66 -9.89
CA TYR A 317 2.52 -14.39 -9.98
C TYR A 317 1.89 -15.10 -11.18
N PRO A 318 0.76 -15.81 -10.98
CA PRO A 318 -0.02 -16.34 -12.10
C PRO A 318 -0.70 -15.22 -12.88
N GLY A 319 -1.03 -15.49 -14.15
CA GLY A 319 -1.78 -14.55 -14.99
C GLY A 319 -1.00 -13.30 -15.39
N ILE A 320 0.34 -13.32 -15.32
CA ILE A 320 1.18 -12.23 -15.80
C ILE A 320 1.59 -12.48 -17.26
N GLN A 321 1.33 -11.48 -18.10
CA GLN A 321 1.69 -11.45 -19.52
C GLN A 321 2.74 -10.36 -19.74
N LEU A 322 3.79 -10.68 -20.49
CA LEU A 322 4.78 -9.73 -20.97
C LEU A 322 4.55 -9.49 -22.45
N ILE A 323 4.56 -8.23 -22.86
CA ILE A 323 4.72 -7.89 -24.28
C ILE A 323 6.11 -7.30 -24.49
N ILE A 324 6.85 -7.89 -25.43
CA ILE A 324 8.27 -7.63 -25.67
C ILE A 324 8.42 -7.00 -27.04
N ALA A 325 9.27 -5.97 -27.17
CA ALA A 325 9.60 -5.32 -28.42
C ALA A 325 11.05 -5.58 -28.82
N ARG A 326 11.25 -6.16 -30.01
CA ARG A 326 12.56 -6.41 -30.61
C ARG A 326 12.79 -5.46 -31.77
N ASP A 327 14.01 -4.98 -31.93
CA ASP A 327 14.39 -4.21 -33.11
C ASP A 327 14.65 -5.11 -34.34
N ALA A 328 15.02 -4.50 -35.46
CA ALA A 328 15.34 -5.20 -36.70
C ALA A 328 16.55 -6.15 -36.58
N ALA A 329 17.41 -5.98 -35.58
CA ALA A 329 18.53 -6.87 -35.29
C ALA A 329 18.15 -8.01 -34.31
N GLY A 330 16.90 -8.06 -33.87
CA GLY A 330 16.38 -9.08 -32.95
C GLY A 330 16.60 -8.78 -31.46
N GLN A 331 17.23 -7.65 -31.12
CA GLN A 331 17.52 -7.29 -29.73
C GLN A 331 16.29 -6.70 -29.03
N ILE A 332 16.03 -7.11 -27.79
CA ILE A 332 14.95 -6.54 -26.98
C ILE A 332 15.29 -5.10 -26.59
N GLN A 333 14.46 -4.18 -27.05
CA GLN A 333 14.58 -2.75 -26.74
C GLN A 333 13.69 -2.31 -25.58
N GLY A 334 12.62 -3.06 -25.29
CA GLY A 334 11.73 -2.80 -24.18
C GLY A 334 10.66 -3.86 -24.03
N PHE A 335 10.03 -3.90 -22.86
CA PHE A 335 8.91 -4.78 -22.57
C PHE A 335 7.98 -4.15 -21.53
N HIS A 336 6.71 -4.53 -21.60
CA HIS A 336 5.70 -4.16 -20.61
C HIS A 336 5.20 -5.41 -19.90
N ARG A 337 4.92 -5.30 -18.60
CA ARG A 337 4.33 -6.37 -17.79
C ARG A 337 2.88 -6.06 -17.48
N TYR A 338 1.99 -7.00 -17.74
CA TYR A 338 0.55 -6.88 -17.52
C TYR A 338 0.03 -8.01 -16.63
N GLY A 339 -0.90 -7.70 -15.73
CA GLY A 339 -1.66 -8.69 -14.96
C GLY A 339 -3.10 -8.81 -15.47
N ILE A 340 -3.69 -10.00 -15.37
CA ILE A 340 -5.07 -10.26 -15.80
C ILE A 340 -6.00 -10.57 -14.62
N ALA A 341 -7.27 -10.20 -14.75
CA ALA A 341 -8.36 -10.51 -13.82
C ALA A 341 -9.64 -10.90 -14.58
N GLY A 342 -10.66 -11.39 -13.85
CA GLY A 342 -11.96 -11.71 -14.43
C GLY A 342 -11.92 -12.81 -15.50
N GLY A 343 -10.98 -13.75 -15.37
CA GLY A 343 -10.74 -14.78 -16.39
C GLY A 343 -10.19 -14.24 -17.71
N GLY A 344 -9.53 -13.08 -17.69
CA GLY A 344 -8.99 -12.39 -18.88
C GLY A 344 -9.85 -11.25 -19.40
N SER A 345 -11.02 -10.98 -18.78
CA SER A 345 -11.87 -9.84 -19.16
C SER A 345 -11.21 -8.50 -18.88
N ASP A 346 -10.32 -8.43 -17.89
CA ASP A 346 -9.66 -7.21 -17.45
C ASP A 346 -8.15 -7.42 -17.46
N VAL A 347 -7.42 -6.50 -18.10
CA VAL A 347 -5.96 -6.51 -18.23
C VAL A 347 -5.39 -5.21 -17.67
N SER A 348 -4.27 -5.25 -16.96
CA SER A 348 -3.68 -4.05 -16.34
C SER A 348 -2.19 -3.99 -16.52
N LEU A 349 -1.70 -2.85 -17.01
CA LEU A 349 -0.27 -2.56 -17.06
C LEU A 349 0.27 -2.38 -15.63
N ASP A 350 1.24 -3.21 -15.25
CA ASP A 350 2.00 -3.08 -14.01
C ASP A 350 3.11 -2.05 -14.20
N VAL A 351 4.12 -2.38 -14.99
CA VAL A 351 5.28 -1.50 -15.22
C VAL A 351 5.83 -1.69 -16.63
N PRO A 352 6.20 -0.59 -17.33
CA PRO A 352 6.98 -0.63 -18.56
C PRO A 352 8.49 -0.47 -18.31
N TRP A 353 9.31 -1.22 -19.04
CA TRP A 353 10.77 -1.05 -19.09
C TRP A 353 11.27 -0.90 -20.53
N ARG A 354 12.27 -0.05 -20.72
CA ARG A 354 12.95 0.11 -22.00
C ARG A 354 14.41 0.47 -21.83
N ARG A 355 15.24 0.04 -22.78
CA ARG A 355 16.66 0.40 -22.84
C ARG A 355 16.83 1.92 -23.08
N ARG A 356 17.96 2.46 -22.65
CA ARG A 356 18.39 3.80 -23.07
C ARG A 356 18.66 3.77 -24.57
N GLY A 357 18.09 4.72 -25.31
CA GLY A 357 18.21 4.77 -26.77
C GLY A 357 17.15 3.95 -27.53
N ALA A 358 16.22 3.28 -26.85
CA ALA A 358 15.11 2.59 -27.51
C ALA A 358 14.33 3.53 -28.46
N PRO A 359 13.87 3.03 -29.62
CA PRO A 359 13.15 3.84 -30.61
C PRO A 359 11.98 4.61 -29.99
N ASN A 360 11.85 5.89 -30.35
CA ASN A 360 10.72 6.70 -29.90
C ASN A 360 9.40 6.09 -30.40
N GLY A 361 8.46 5.88 -29.48
CA GLY A 361 7.18 5.23 -29.76
C GLY A 361 7.08 3.78 -29.29
N ILE A 362 8.13 3.23 -28.66
CA ILE A 362 8.13 1.82 -28.20
C ILE A 362 7.03 1.54 -27.18
N ASP A 363 6.84 2.43 -26.20
CA ASP A 363 5.83 2.27 -25.16
C ASP A 363 4.43 2.35 -25.78
N GLU A 364 4.19 3.29 -26.70
CA GLU A 364 2.95 3.36 -27.49
C GLU A 364 2.71 2.09 -28.31
N ARG A 365 3.76 1.57 -28.95
CA ARG A 365 3.67 0.37 -29.77
C ARG A 365 3.30 -0.86 -28.95
N LEU A 366 4.00 -1.10 -27.85
CA LEU A 366 3.72 -2.20 -26.92
C LEU A 366 2.30 -2.10 -26.34
N SER A 367 1.84 -0.89 -26.03
CA SER A 367 0.49 -0.70 -25.50
C SER A 367 -0.59 -0.99 -26.54
N VAL A 368 -0.43 -0.49 -27.77
CA VAL A 368 -1.39 -0.72 -28.86
C VAL A 368 -1.43 -2.19 -29.26
N ASP A 369 -0.27 -2.84 -29.38
CA ASP A 369 -0.21 -4.25 -29.75
C ASP A 369 -0.75 -5.14 -28.62
N MET A 370 -0.55 -4.77 -27.34
CA MET A 370 -1.21 -5.46 -26.22
C MET A 370 -2.73 -5.26 -26.22
N ILE A 371 -3.24 -4.06 -26.56
CA ILE A 371 -4.69 -3.85 -26.70
C ILE A 371 -5.26 -4.76 -27.79
N ASN A 372 -4.55 -4.93 -28.91
CA ASN A 372 -4.98 -5.82 -30.00
C ASN A 372 -4.95 -7.29 -29.55
N ALA A 373 -3.86 -7.74 -28.91
CA ALA A 373 -3.76 -9.10 -28.37
C ALA A 373 -4.85 -9.39 -27.33
N ALA A 374 -5.11 -8.43 -26.43
CA ALA A 374 -6.19 -8.52 -25.45
C ALA A 374 -7.56 -8.59 -26.13
N LYS A 375 -7.78 -7.85 -27.22
CA LYS A 375 -9.02 -7.90 -28.02
C LYS A 375 -9.22 -9.27 -28.66
N GLU A 376 -8.18 -9.86 -29.23
CA GLU A 376 -8.20 -11.21 -29.80
C GLU A 376 -8.49 -12.28 -28.73
N ALA A 377 -7.98 -12.08 -27.52
CA ALA A 377 -8.25 -12.93 -26.35
C ALA A 377 -9.63 -12.68 -25.70
N GLY A 378 -10.44 -11.74 -26.22
CA GLY A 378 -11.78 -11.46 -25.71
C GLY A 378 -11.84 -10.56 -24.47
N ALA A 379 -10.76 -9.85 -24.14
CA ALA A 379 -10.75 -8.88 -23.05
C ALA A 379 -11.72 -7.72 -23.30
N GLN A 380 -12.32 -7.20 -22.23
CA GLN A 380 -13.24 -6.07 -22.25
C GLN A 380 -12.53 -4.76 -21.93
N ARG A 381 -11.58 -4.79 -20.98
CA ARG A 381 -10.95 -3.59 -20.43
C ARG A 381 -9.45 -3.78 -20.34
N LEU A 382 -8.71 -2.71 -20.63
CA LEU A 382 -7.28 -2.63 -20.40
C LEU A 382 -6.93 -1.34 -19.64
N SER A 383 -6.48 -1.44 -18.39
CA SER A 383 -5.93 -0.31 -17.64
C SER A 383 -4.46 -0.08 -18.01
N LEU A 384 -4.11 1.16 -18.33
CA LEU A 384 -2.74 1.55 -18.63
C LEU A 384 -1.96 2.04 -17.42
N ALA A 385 -2.62 2.73 -16.48
CA ALA A 385 -2.05 3.13 -15.21
C ALA A 385 -3.04 4.03 -14.46
N PHE A 386 -2.74 4.21 -13.19
CA PHE A 386 -3.33 5.27 -12.38
C PHE A 386 -2.74 6.65 -12.73
N ALA A 387 -3.59 7.57 -13.18
CA ALA A 387 -3.28 8.98 -13.33
C ALA A 387 -3.59 9.72 -12.03
N ALA A 388 -2.55 10.10 -11.27
CA ALA A 388 -2.74 10.88 -10.04
C ALA A 388 -3.21 12.30 -10.38
N PHE A 389 -4.30 12.75 -9.75
CA PHE A 389 -4.83 14.11 -9.80
C PHE A 389 -4.83 14.82 -11.19
N PRO A 390 -5.44 14.25 -12.24
CA PRO A 390 -5.45 14.87 -13.58
C PRO A 390 -6.06 16.28 -13.57
N GLU A 391 -7.04 16.51 -12.69
CA GLU A 391 -7.75 17.78 -12.53
C GLU A 391 -6.83 18.93 -12.04
N LEU A 392 -5.76 18.62 -11.30
CA LEU A 392 -4.76 19.62 -10.88
C LEU A 392 -3.82 20.04 -12.02
N PHE A 393 -3.64 19.17 -13.03
CA PHE A 393 -2.83 19.45 -14.21
C PHE A 393 -3.60 20.19 -15.31
N ASP A 394 -4.91 20.00 -15.39
CA ASP A 394 -5.75 20.67 -16.41
C ASP A 394 -6.20 22.09 -15.99
N THR A 395 -6.16 22.43 -14.70
CA THR A 395 -6.69 23.72 -14.20
C THR A 395 -5.65 24.85 -14.25
N LYS A 396 -5.92 25.90 -15.04
CA LYS A 396 -5.04 27.10 -15.17
C LYS A 396 -5.15 28.11 -14.01
N GLN A 397 -6.21 28.06 -13.19
CA GLN A 397 -6.39 28.90 -12.00
C GLN A 397 -6.51 28.02 -10.75
N ARG A 398 -5.45 27.96 -9.95
CA ARG A 398 -5.39 27.10 -8.74
C ARG A 398 -5.78 27.88 -7.49
N SER A 399 -6.62 27.29 -6.64
CA SER A 399 -6.85 27.82 -5.29
C SER A 399 -5.58 27.69 -4.41
N ARG A 400 -5.49 28.44 -3.30
CA ARG A 400 -4.31 28.37 -2.38
C ARG A 400 -4.08 26.95 -1.85
N LEU A 401 -5.15 26.21 -1.58
CA LEU A 401 -5.09 24.81 -1.13
C LEU A 401 -4.60 23.89 -2.26
N GLN A 402 -5.09 24.07 -3.48
CA GLN A 402 -4.62 23.33 -4.66
C GLN A 402 -3.16 23.63 -5.00
N GLY A 403 -2.70 24.87 -4.77
CA GLY A 403 -1.29 25.25 -4.90
C GLY A 403 -0.37 24.51 -3.92
N PHE A 404 -0.79 24.35 -2.66
CA PHE A 404 -0.05 23.56 -1.67
C PHE A 404 0.02 22.07 -2.05
N PHE A 405 -1.10 21.47 -2.44
CA PHE A 405 -1.11 20.07 -2.90
C PHE A 405 -0.30 19.88 -4.18
N TYR A 406 -0.36 20.83 -5.11
CA TYR A 406 0.47 20.82 -6.31
C TYR A 406 1.97 20.83 -5.96
N LEU A 407 2.39 21.67 -5.02
CA LEU A 407 3.78 21.70 -4.54
C LEU A 407 4.19 20.40 -3.86
N ALA A 408 3.33 19.83 -3.01
CA ALA A 408 3.56 18.54 -2.35
C ALA A 408 3.67 17.39 -3.36
N ILE A 409 2.82 17.37 -4.39
CA ILE A 409 2.88 16.38 -5.49
C ILE A 409 4.16 16.57 -6.30
N HIS A 410 4.60 17.80 -6.53
CA HIS A 410 5.84 18.07 -7.28
C HIS A 410 7.10 17.66 -6.50
N LEU A 411 7.08 17.76 -5.17
CA LEU A 411 8.11 17.17 -4.29
C LEU A 411 8.19 15.64 -4.42
N LEU A 412 7.09 14.98 -4.79
CA LEU A 412 7.03 13.54 -5.06
C LEU A 412 7.30 13.17 -6.54
N ASP A 413 7.41 14.15 -7.43
CA ASP A 413 7.56 13.93 -8.88
C ASP A 413 8.82 13.11 -9.25
N PRO A 414 9.98 13.25 -8.57
CA PRO A 414 11.12 12.36 -8.77
C PRO A 414 10.85 10.87 -8.49
N LEU A 415 9.77 10.56 -7.75
CA LEU A 415 9.45 9.20 -7.34
C LEU A 415 8.53 8.47 -8.34
N ILE A 416 7.75 9.20 -9.14
CA ILE A 416 6.68 8.65 -10.00
C ILE A 416 6.73 9.17 -11.46
N ALA A 417 7.42 10.29 -11.72
CA ALA A 417 7.43 10.98 -13.02
C ALA A 417 6.02 11.28 -13.56
N LEU A 418 5.18 11.88 -12.71
CA LEU A 418 3.72 12.03 -12.91
C LEU A 418 3.38 12.77 -14.20
N GLU A 419 4.12 13.82 -14.53
CA GLU A 419 3.85 14.60 -15.74
C GLU A 419 4.14 13.81 -17.02
N SER A 420 5.18 12.99 -17.02
CA SER A 420 5.50 12.13 -18.17
C SER A 420 4.44 11.04 -18.37
N LEU A 421 4.00 10.43 -17.26
CA LEU A 421 2.94 9.44 -17.23
C LEU A 421 1.61 10.04 -17.72
N TYR A 422 1.22 11.21 -17.20
CA TYR A 422 0.00 11.91 -17.63
C TYR A 422 0.00 12.20 -19.13
N ARG A 423 1.12 12.71 -19.68
CA ARG A 423 1.25 12.98 -21.12
C ARG A 423 1.18 11.72 -21.98
N TYR A 424 1.70 10.60 -21.48
CA TYR A 424 1.59 9.31 -22.15
C TYR A 424 0.13 8.81 -22.15
N LEU A 425 -0.52 8.78 -20.99
CA LEU A 425 -1.90 8.28 -20.84
C LEU A 425 -2.90 9.09 -21.67
N ARG A 426 -2.74 10.41 -21.76
CA ARG A 426 -3.60 11.29 -22.56
C ARG A 426 -3.63 10.95 -24.05
N LYS A 427 -2.63 10.24 -24.59
CA LYS A 427 -2.58 9.81 -26.01
C LYS A 427 -3.67 8.80 -26.35
N PHE A 428 -4.18 8.06 -25.37
CA PHE A 428 -5.18 7.01 -25.54
C PHE A 428 -6.61 7.54 -25.45
N HIS A 429 -6.81 8.79 -25.00
CA HIS A 429 -8.12 9.47 -24.92
C HIS A 429 -9.18 8.63 -24.20
N SER A 430 -8.76 7.86 -23.20
CA SER A 430 -9.63 7.13 -22.28
C SER A 430 -9.59 7.82 -20.91
N SER A 431 -10.76 7.92 -20.28
CA SER A 431 -10.88 8.35 -18.89
C SER A 431 -11.63 7.26 -18.15
N GLY A 432 -11.00 6.62 -17.18
CA GLY A 432 -11.68 5.71 -16.28
C GLY A 432 -12.17 6.44 -15.02
N ASP A 433 -12.68 5.63 -14.10
CA ASP A 433 -13.32 6.07 -12.87
C ASP A 433 -12.32 6.67 -11.88
N ARG A 434 -12.85 7.47 -10.96
CA ARG A 434 -12.07 8.03 -9.86
C ARG A 434 -11.69 6.92 -8.87
N ARG A 435 -10.47 7.05 -8.33
CA ARG A 435 -10.03 6.28 -7.17
C ARG A 435 -9.85 7.22 -5.98
N TYR A 436 -10.16 6.70 -4.79
CA TYR A 436 -10.24 7.45 -3.56
C TYR A 436 -9.33 6.85 -2.48
N ALA A 437 -8.76 7.72 -1.66
CA ALA A 437 -8.22 7.35 -0.36
C ALA A 437 -9.26 7.67 0.72
N LEU A 438 -9.63 6.67 1.52
CA LEU A 438 -10.57 6.81 2.62
C LEU A 438 -9.79 6.93 3.91
N VAL A 439 -9.80 8.14 4.48
CA VAL A 439 -8.90 8.52 5.57
C VAL A 439 -9.64 9.17 6.73
N SER A 440 -9.10 9.01 7.93
CA SER A 440 -9.56 9.77 9.10
C SER A 440 -8.76 11.05 9.27
N LEU A 441 -9.43 12.21 9.25
CA LEU A 441 -8.78 13.53 9.26
C LEU A 441 -8.03 13.85 10.56
N THR A 442 -8.34 13.15 11.66
CA THR A 442 -7.76 13.44 12.98
C THR A 442 -6.28 13.05 13.10
N GLN A 443 -5.75 12.21 12.22
CA GLN A 443 -4.36 11.73 12.30
C GLN A 443 -3.69 11.72 10.91
N LEU A 444 -3.88 12.81 10.15
CA LEU A 444 -3.34 12.97 8.78
C LEU A 444 -1.81 12.89 8.71
N VAL A 445 -1.09 13.50 9.65
CA VAL A 445 0.39 13.54 9.62
C VAL A 445 1.01 12.14 9.72
N PRO A 446 0.72 11.32 10.76
CA PRO A 446 1.25 9.96 10.82
C PRO A 446 0.72 9.07 9.67
N LEU A 447 -0.51 9.31 9.21
CA LEU A 447 -1.07 8.61 8.07
C LEU A 447 -0.29 8.89 6.77
N LEU A 448 0.06 10.15 6.52
CA LEU A 448 0.85 10.52 5.35
C LEU A 448 2.20 9.80 5.35
N TYR A 449 2.90 9.75 6.49
CA TYR A 449 4.12 8.97 6.62
C TYR A 449 3.89 7.48 6.32
N VAL A 450 2.80 6.89 6.81
CA VAL A 450 2.45 5.49 6.55
C VAL A 450 2.21 5.25 5.05
N LEU A 451 1.37 6.06 4.40
CA LEU A 451 1.05 5.89 2.97
C LEU A 451 2.29 6.11 2.09
N LEU A 452 3.06 7.17 2.34
CA LEU A 452 4.28 7.46 1.60
C LEU A 452 5.32 6.36 1.76
N SER A 453 5.48 5.84 2.98
CA SER A 453 6.45 4.78 3.24
C SER A 453 6.01 3.42 2.69
N LEU A 454 4.71 3.19 2.50
CA LEU A 454 4.19 2.01 1.82
C LEU A 454 4.39 2.10 0.31
N GLU A 455 4.06 3.23 -0.31
CA GLU A 455 4.12 3.40 -1.77
C GLU A 455 5.53 3.68 -2.29
N PHE A 456 6.36 4.46 -1.59
CA PHE A 456 7.59 5.01 -2.17
C PHE A 456 8.89 4.53 -1.55
N LEU A 457 8.85 3.86 -0.40
CA LEU A 457 10.07 3.37 0.23
C LEU A 457 10.71 2.29 -0.65
N PRO A 458 11.95 2.48 -1.12
CA PRO A 458 12.58 1.53 -2.03
C PRO A 458 12.81 0.16 -1.35
N ARG A 459 12.25 -0.90 -1.95
CA ARG A 459 12.69 -2.28 -1.74
C ARG A 459 14.06 -2.46 -2.43
N ARG A 460 14.89 -3.41 -1.98
CA ARG A 460 15.92 -4.00 -2.87
C ARG A 460 15.26 -5.07 -3.73
N ARG A 461 15.57 -5.08 -5.03
CA ARG A 461 15.16 -6.15 -5.93
C ARG A 461 16.08 -7.36 -5.75
N ARG A 462 15.52 -8.57 -5.80
CA ARG A 462 16.30 -9.81 -5.94
C ARG A 462 16.24 -10.15 -7.43
N LEU A 463 17.35 -9.97 -8.14
CA LEU A 463 17.53 -10.43 -9.52
C LEU A 463 18.63 -11.49 -9.50
#